data_AF-A0A8C1S0D5-F1
#
_entry.id   AF-A0A8C1S0D5-F1
#
_cell.length_a   1.000
_cell.length_b   1.000
_cell.length_c   1.000
_cell.angle_alpha   90.00
_cell.angle_beta   90.00
_cell.angle_gamma   90.00
#
_symmetry.space_group_name_H-M   'P 1'
#
loop_
_entity.id
_entity.type
_entity.pdbx_description
1 polymer ?
#
loop_
_entity_poly.entity_id
_entity_poly.type
_entity_poly.pdbx_seq_one_letter_code
_entity_poly.pdbx_strand_id
1 'polypeptide(L)'
;LKGSRISTINQSSDKIRVRDLQIVTREAMSRMKEGEEEKTKTYSALIWTQKAIDSTDLEFLGNIKDLKIAQKTPLRVLHRWRFLIIINVENSCFIFLWKSLHWFPFTCKRCSYIKQFVHRDFGRTKPNLCDLMKTNTDIKNWFGCMMEMFRSSVDIDWPPAILD
;
A
#
# COMPACT_ATOMS: atom_id res chain seq x y z
N LEU A 1 -17.37 -25.43 -17.25
CA LEU A 1 -18.38 -24.44 -16.79
C LEU A 1 -17.79 -23.23 -16.04
N LYS A 2 -16.83 -23.40 -15.09
CA LYS A 2 -16.23 -22.25 -14.36
C LYS A 2 -15.26 -21.40 -15.20
N GLY A 3 -14.36 -22.01 -15.98
CA GLY A 3 -13.40 -21.27 -16.83
C GLY A 3 -14.07 -20.34 -17.87
N SER A 4 -15.18 -20.79 -18.47
CA SER A 4 -15.98 -20.01 -19.44
C SER A 4 -16.63 -18.75 -18.84
N ARG A 5 -16.94 -18.74 -17.53
CA ARG A 5 -17.50 -17.55 -16.88
C ARG A 5 -16.42 -16.52 -16.53
N ILE A 6 -15.23 -16.98 -16.11
CA ILE A 6 -14.09 -16.10 -15.83
C ILE A 6 -13.65 -15.38 -17.10
N SER A 7 -13.54 -16.10 -18.23
CA SER A 7 -13.17 -15.49 -19.52
C SER A 7 -14.19 -14.43 -19.94
N THR A 8 -15.48 -14.70 -19.76
CA THR A 8 -16.55 -13.74 -20.07
C THR A 8 -16.42 -12.46 -19.24
N ILE A 9 -16.18 -12.58 -17.93
CA ILE A 9 -16.01 -11.42 -17.04
C ILE A 9 -14.76 -10.63 -17.41
N ASN A 10 -13.64 -11.32 -17.68
CA ASN A 10 -12.37 -10.69 -18.03
C ASN A 10 -12.37 -10.05 -19.42
N GLN A 11 -13.25 -10.50 -20.32
CA GLN A 11 -13.47 -9.87 -21.63
C GLN A 11 -14.46 -8.71 -21.58
N SER A 12 -15.28 -8.60 -20.53
CA SER A 12 -16.27 -7.53 -20.40
C SER A 12 -15.73 -6.19 -19.85
N SER A 13 -14.47 -6.16 -19.39
CA SER A 13 -13.88 -4.94 -18.82
C SER A 13 -12.36 -4.97 -18.88
N ASP A 14 -11.77 -3.89 -19.38
CA ASP A 14 -10.31 -3.69 -19.37
C ASP A 14 -9.79 -3.14 -18.02
N LYS A 15 -10.70 -2.70 -17.14
CA LYS A 15 -10.34 -2.05 -15.87
C LYS A 15 -10.09 -3.03 -14.73
N ILE A 16 -10.68 -4.23 -14.81
CA ILE A 16 -10.60 -5.24 -13.76
C ILE A 16 -10.37 -6.61 -14.37
N ARG A 17 -9.68 -7.47 -13.64
CA ARG A 17 -9.55 -8.89 -13.95
C ARG A 17 -9.87 -9.72 -12.71
N VAL A 18 -10.56 -10.84 -12.91
CA VAL A 18 -10.96 -11.78 -11.88
C VAL A 18 -10.19 -13.09 -12.08
N ARG A 19 -9.74 -13.67 -10.97
CA ARG A 19 -9.12 -15.00 -10.88
C ARG A 19 -9.75 -15.79 -9.73
N ASP A 20 -9.54 -17.10 -9.71
CA ASP A 20 -9.94 -17.99 -8.61
C ASP A 20 -11.44 -17.95 -8.24
N LEU A 21 -12.31 -17.67 -9.23
CA LEU A 21 -13.75 -17.53 -9.02
C LEU A 21 -14.38 -18.86 -8.57
N GLN A 22 -14.91 -18.88 -7.36
CA GLN A 22 -15.49 -20.06 -6.75
C GLN A 22 -16.72 -19.73 -5.89
N ILE A 23 -17.60 -20.72 -5.75
CA ILE A 23 -18.71 -20.67 -4.80
C ILE A 23 -18.12 -20.97 -3.42
N VAL A 24 -18.36 -20.08 -2.46
CA VAL A 24 -17.88 -20.20 -1.08
C VAL A 24 -19.06 -20.27 -0.12
N THR A 25 -18.83 -20.85 1.07
CA THR A 25 -19.82 -20.92 2.14
C THR A 25 -19.81 -19.64 3.00
N ARG A 26 -20.78 -19.50 3.91
CA ARG A 26 -20.88 -18.33 4.79
C ARG A 26 -19.66 -18.19 5.71
N GLU A 27 -19.06 -19.31 6.13
CA GLU A 27 -17.89 -19.38 6.99
C GLU A 27 -16.66 -18.73 6.31
N ALA A 28 -16.59 -18.78 4.97
CA ALA A 28 -15.53 -18.13 4.20
C ALA A 28 -15.51 -16.60 4.37
N MET A 29 -16.67 -15.98 4.67
CA MET A 29 -16.74 -14.54 4.92
C MET A 29 -16.06 -14.16 6.24
N SER A 30 -16.06 -15.04 7.24
CA SER A 30 -15.33 -14.80 8.51
C SER A 30 -13.83 -14.78 8.26
N ARG A 31 -13.30 -15.76 7.51
CA ARG A 31 -11.87 -15.83 7.15
C ARG A 31 -11.41 -14.61 6.35
N MET A 32 -12.27 -14.06 5.49
CA MET A 32 -11.96 -12.82 4.77
C MET A 32 -11.79 -11.63 5.73
N LYS A 33 -12.67 -11.51 6.73
CA LYS A 33 -12.63 -10.46 7.76
C LYS A 33 -11.46 -10.61 8.73
N GLU A 34 -11.27 -11.79 9.30
CA GLU A 34 -10.14 -12.10 10.19
C GLU A 34 -8.82 -11.74 9.52
N GLY A 35 -8.66 -12.19 8.28
CA GLY A 35 -7.47 -11.84 7.54
C GLY A 35 -7.34 -10.33 7.30
N GLU A 36 -8.42 -9.55 7.12
CA GLU A 36 -8.30 -8.08 6.92
C GLU A 36 -7.54 -7.39 8.06
N GLU A 37 -7.67 -7.90 9.29
CA GLU A 37 -7.05 -7.34 10.47
C GLU A 37 -5.59 -7.77 10.65
N GLU A 38 -5.21 -8.95 10.16
CA GLU A 38 -3.87 -9.55 10.33
C GLU A 38 -2.97 -9.43 9.07
N LYS A 39 -3.56 -9.12 7.90
CA LYS A 39 -2.87 -9.10 6.61
C LYS A 39 -1.82 -8.01 6.51
N THR A 40 -0.63 -8.45 6.11
CA THR A 40 0.34 -7.56 5.49
C THR A 40 -0.16 -7.14 4.11
N LYS A 41 0.07 -5.87 3.78
CA LYS A 41 -0.24 -5.29 2.47
C LYS A 41 1.02 -4.65 1.93
N THR A 42 1.39 -5.10 0.74
CA THR A 42 2.50 -4.51 0.00
C THR A 42 1.96 -3.47 -0.95
N TYR A 43 2.52 -2.28 -0.88
CA TYR A 43 2.19 -1.15 -1.72
C TYR A 43 3.43 -0.71 -2.46
N SER A 44 3.27 -0.15 -3.65
CA SER A 44 4.37 0.51 -4.34
C SER A 44 3.91 1.89 -4.76
N ALA A 45 4.73 2.90 -4.46
CA ALA A 45 4.43 4.29 -4.74
C ALA A 45 5.54 4.93 -5.56
N LEU A 46 5.13 5.75 -6.53
CA LEU A 46 6.02 6.67 -7.22
C LEU A 46 6.13 7.96 -6.40
N ILE A 47 7.35 8.31 -5.99
CA ILE A 47 7.58 9.44 -5.09
C ILE A 47 8.49 10.45 -5.78
N TRP A 48 8.15 11.72 -5.60
CA TRP A 48 9.00 12.83 -5.98
C TRP A 48 9.68 13.43 -4.78
N THR A 49 10.89 13.89 -5.03
CA THR A 49 11.72 14.56 -4.03
C THR A 49 12.18 15.90 -4.56
N GLN A 50 12.23 16.89 -3.69
CA GLN A 50 12.66 18.25 -4.05
C GLN A 50 14.14 18.28 -4.46
N LYS A 51 14.97 17.44 -3.83
CA LYS A 51 16.37 17.27 -4.18
C LYS A 51 16.53 16.09 -5.13
N ALA A 52 17.55 16.17 -5.99
CA ALA A 52 18.07 14.98 -6.67
C ALA A 52 18.58 14.01 -5.60
N ILE A 53 18.33 12.73 -5.79
CA ILE A 53 18.62 11.65 -4.83
C ILE A 53 19.20 10.49 -5.61
N ASP A 54 20.36 10.01 -5.15
CA ASP A 54 21.07 8.89 -5.74
C ASP A 54 20.77 7.58 -4.99
N SER A 55 21.27 6.45 -5.49
CA SER A 55 21.06 5.15 -4.85
C SER A 55 21.60 5.10 -3.43
N THR A 56 22.75 5.74 -3.18
CA THR A 56 23.41 5.78 -1.87
C THR A 56 22.57 6.50 -0.82
N ASP A 57 21.79 7.51 -1.23
CA ASP A 57 20.88 8.23 -0.34
C ASP A 57 19.67 7.38 0.07
N LEU A 58 19.44 6.24 -0.60
CA LEU A 58 18.27 5.38 -0.40
C LEU A 58 18.64 4.06 0.27
N GLU A 59 19.92 3.69 0.30
CA GLU A 59 20.40 2.45 0.91
C GLU A 59 19.97 2.31 2.38
N PHE A 60 19.98 3.41 3.13
CA PHE A 60 19.60 3.39 4.54
C PHE A 60 18.14 2.96 4.73
N LEU A 61 17.23 3.37 3.83
CA LEU A 61 15.82 3.00 3.91
C LEU A 61 15.61 1.49 3.70
N GLY A 62 16.41 0.86 2.84
CA GLY A 62 16.41 -0.61 2.67
C GLY A 62 16.83 -1.37 3.93
N ASN A 63 17.59 -0.71 4.81
CA ASN A 63 18.06 -1.30 6.08
C ASN A 63 17.09 -1.06 7.24
N ILE A 64 16.04 -0.24 7.06
CA ILE A 64 15.04 0.00 8.11
C ILE A 64 14.14 -1.21 8.23
N LYS A 65 14.18 -1.85 9.41
CA LYS A 65 13.26 -2.91 9.81
C LYS A 65 12.41 -2.44 10.99
N ASP A 66 11.15 -2.87 11.01
CA ASP A 66 10.21 -2.62 12.10
C ASP A 66 10.08 -1.14 12.51
N LEU A 67 9.96 -0.25 11.52
CA LEU A 67 9.77 1.18 11.72
C LEU A 67 8.47 1.44 12.47
N LYS A 68 8.56 2.02 13.67
CA LYS A 68 7.39 2.44 14.43
C LYS A 68 6.91 3.79 13.95
N ILE A 69 5.69 3.85 13.42
CA ILE A 69 5.07 5.08 12.93
C ILE A 69 3.85 5.44 13.77
N ALA A 70 3.86 6.64 14.32
CA ALA A 70 2.70 7.27 14.91
C ALA A 70 1.93 8.07 13.86
N GLN A 71 0.73 7.61 13.51
CA GLN A 71 -0.17 8.28 12.57
C GLN A 71 -1.43 8.73 13.29
N LYS A 72 -1.77 10.02 13.19
CA LYS A 72 -3.12 10.49 13.53
C LYS A 72 -4.10 10.15 12.40
N THR A 73 -5.39 9.98 12.72
CA THR A 73 -6.45 9.87 11.71
C THR A 73 -6.27 10.97 10.63
N PRO A 74 -6.11 10.64 9.35
CA PRO A 74 -5.82 11.62 8.32
C PRO A 74 -6.91 12.68 8.23
N LEU A 75 -6.53 13.91 7.88
CA LEU A 75 -7.50 15.00 7.73
C LEU A 75 -8.59 14.65 6.71
N ARG A 76 -8.22 14.04 5.58
CA ARG A 76 -9.14 13.67 4.49
C ARG A 76 -10.24 12.65 4.87
N VAL A 77 -10.06 11.94 5.99
CA VAL A 77 -11.04 10.96 6.48
C VAL A 77 -11.65 11.36 7.83
N LEU A 78 -11.19 12.47 8.42
CA LEU A 78 -11.60 12.87 9.77
C LEU A 78 -13.11 13.14 9.88
N HIS A 79 -13.78 13.48 8.78
CA HIS A 79 -15.24 13.70 8.76
C HIS A 79 -16.07 12.42 8.91
N ARG A 80 -15.48 11.25 8.62
CA ARG A 80 -16.16 9.94 8.69
C ARG A 80 -15.68 9.09 9.86
N TRP A 81 -14.60 9.47 10.52
CA TRP A 81 -13.89 8.64 11.48
C TRP A 81 -13.49 9.42 12.71
N ARG A 82 -13.47 8.73 13.87
CA ARG A 82 -13.02 9.34 15.13
C ARG A 82 -11.53 9.67 15.05
N PHE A 83 -11.14 10.78 15.67
CA PHE A 83 -9.74 11.12 15.83
C PHE A 83 -9.07 10.08 16.73
N LEU A 84 -8.04 9.41 16.22
CA LEU A 84 -7.24 8.41 16.92
C LEU A 84 -5.78 8.61 16.57
N ILE A 85 -4.90 8.25 17.50
CA ILE A 85 -3.47 8.09 17.24
C ILE A 85 -3.22 6.59 17.13
N ILE A 86 -2.77 6.15 15.97
CA ILE A 86 -2.48 4.76 15.66
C ILE A 86 -0.97 4.63 15.58
N ILE A 87 -0.40 3.70 16.37
CA ILE A 87 1.02 3.34 16.28
C ILE A 87 1.10 2.05 15.49
N ASN A 88 1.63 2.13 14.26
CA ASN A 88 1.83 0.98 13.40
C ASN A 88 3.31 0.57 13.42
N VAL A 89 3.57 -0.73 13.28
CA VAL A 89 4.91 -1.27 13.04
C VAL A 89 5.01 -1.64 11.57
N GLU A 90 5.94 -1.01 10.89
CA GLU A 90 6.22 -1.22 9.48
C GLU A 90 7.43 -2.14 9.32
N ASN A 91 7.20 -3.33 8.79
CA ASN A 91 8.21 -4.38 8.75
C ASN A 91 9.44 -4.03 7.92
N SER A 92 9.28 -3.45 6.73
CA SER A 92 10.40 -3.19 5.81
C SER A 92 10.02 -2.22 4.68
N CYS A 93 10.98 -1.37 4.31
CA CYS A 93 10.94 -0.56 3.09
C CYS A 93 11.92 -1.12 2.06
N PHE A 94 11.54 -1.16 0.79
CA PHE A 94 12.45 -1.45 -0.30
C PHE A 94 12.36 -0.34 -1.35
N ILE A 95 13.42 -0.13 -2.13
CA ILE A 95 13.50 1.00 -3.05
C ILE A 95 14.14 0.56 -4.36
N PHE A 96 13.53 0.99 -5.46
CA PHE A 96 14.08 0.84 -6.79
C PHE A 96 14.10 2.20 -7.50
N LEU A 97 15.25 2.52 -8.11
CA LEU A 97 15.42 3.71 -8.93
C LEU A 97 14.96 3.43 -10.36
N TRP A 98 14.20 4.36 -10.96
CA TRP A 98 13.81 4.25 -12.37
C TRP A 98 13.80 5.62 -13.08
N LYS A 99 14.73 5.82 -14.02
CA LYS A 99 14.78 6.97 -14.96
C LYS A 99 14.47 8.34 -14.29
N SER A 100 15.26 8.74 -13.29
CA SER A 100 15.12 10.00 -12.52
C SER A 100 13.85 10.13 -11.67
N LEU A 101 13.01 9.10 -11.63
CA LEU A 101 11.92 8.94 -10.70
C LEU A 101 12.25 7.79 -9.74
N HIS A 102 11.68 7.87 -8.55
CA HIS A 102 11.99 6.94 -7.48
C HIS A 102 10.76 6.09 -7.18
N TRP A 103 10.90 4.78 -7.33
CA TRP A 103 9.84 3.81 -7.05
C TRP A 103 10.10 3.17 -5.70
N PHE A 104 9.18 3.36 -4.76
CA PHE A 104 9.33 2.88 -3.38
C PHE A 104 8.29 1.78 -3.11
N PRO A 105 8.66 0.49 -3.24
CA PRO A 105 7.88 -0.59 -2.66
C PRO A 105 7.94 -0.56 -1.13
N PHE A 106 6.78 -0.31 -0.56
CA PHE A 106 6.52 -0.25 0.86
C PHE A 106 5.75 -1.49 1.32
N THR A 107 6.28 -2.27 2.27
CA THR A 107 5.56 -3.40 2.85
C THR A 107 5.08 -3.07 4.26
N CYS A 108 3.77 -2.92 4.43
CA CYS A 108 3.18 -2.62 5.73
C CYS A 108 2.44 -3.84 6.30
N LYS A 109 2.61 -4.13 7.59
CA LYS A 109 1.87 -5.19 8.27
C LYS A 109 0.40 -4.87 8.50
N ARG A 110 0.03 -3.59 8.62
CA ARG A 110 -1.34 -3.21 9.03
C ARG A 110 -1.72 -1.85 8.48
N CYS A 111 -3.00 -1.68 8.13
CA CYS A 111 -3.65 -0.53 7.49
C CYS A 111 -3.07 0.86 7.84
N SER A 112 -1.89 1.18 7.27
CA SER A 112 -1.23 2.46 7.48
C SER A 112 -1.69 3.42 6.39
N TYR A 113 -1.79 4.68 6.78
CA TYR A 113 -2.12 5.76 5.87
C TYR A 113 -0.86 6.12 5.07
N ILE A 114 -0.49 5.28 4.10
CA ILE A 114 0.80 5.39 3.39
C ILE A 114 0.95 6.73 2.67
N LYS A 115 -0.14 7.25 2.09
CA LYS A 115 -0.11 8.62 1.52
C LYS A 115 0.37 9.62 2.57
N GLN A 116 -0.20 9.55 3.76
CA GLN A 116 0.14 10.43 4.89
C GLN A 116 1.54 10.16 5.45
N PHE A 117 2.07 8.93 5.33
CA PHE A 117 3.47 8.61 5.60
C PHE A 117 4.43 9.27 4.59
N VAL A 118 4.06 9.37 3.33
CA VAL A 118 4.89 10.05 2.32
C VAL A 118 4.86 11.56 2.52
N HIS A 119 3.68 12.19 2.47
CA HIS A 119 3.53 13.65 2.46
C HIS A 119 3.34 14.29 3.86
N ARG A 120 3.51 13.51 4.94
CA ARG A 120 3.43 13.90 6.38
C ARG A 120 2.06 14.32 6.93
N ASP A 121 1.08 14.59 6.08
CA ASP A 121 -0.24 15.12 6.47
C ASP A 121 -0.14 16.32 7.42
N PHE A 122 0.65 17.33 7.05
CA PHE A 122 0.93 18.51 7.88
C PHE A 122 1.49 18.17 9.28
N GLY A 123 2.38 17.17 9.36
CA GLY A 123 3.05 16.77 10.60
C GLY A 123 2.22 15.84 11.49
N ARG A 124 1.13 15.28 10.98
CA ARG A 124 0.25 14.34 11.69
C ARG A 124 0.76 12.89 11.65
N THR A 125 1.75 12.60 10.80
CA THR A 125 2.46 11.31 10.76
C THR A 125 3.94 11.51 11.11
N LYS A 126 4.44 10.76 12.10
CA LYS A 126 5.85 10.78 12.53
C LYS A 126 6.36 9.39 12.93
N PRO A 127 7.59 9.00 12.54
CA PRO A 127 8.37 9.61 11.46
C PRO A 127 7.62 9.46 10.12
N ASN A 128 7.92 10.34 9.17
CA ASN A 128 7.42 10.27 7.79
C ASN A 128 8.60 10.19 6.81
N LEU A 129 8.34 9.89 5.54
CA LEU A 129 9.41 9.71 4.55
C LEU A 129 10.30 10.95 4.40
N CYS A 130 9.73 12.15 4.51
CA CYS A 130 10.52 13.36 4.44
C CYS A 130 11.46 13.54 5.66
N ASP A 131 11.00 13.14 6.85
CA ASP A 131 11.82 13.16 8.06
C ASP A 131 12.99 12.18 7.91
N LEU A 132 12.72 11.00 7.32
CA LEU A 132 13.75 9.98 7.06
C LEU A 132 14.76 10.46 6.01
N MET A 133 14.28 11.01 4.89
CA MET A 133 15.12 11.46 3.77
C MET A 133 15.75 12.85 3.96
N LYS A 134 15.44 13.55 5.06
CA LYS A 134 15.87 14.94 5.33
C LYS A 134 15.63 15.90 4.16
N THR A 135 14.57 15.65 3.39
CA THR A 135 14.19 16.41 2.20
C THR A 135 12.68 16.44 2.06
N ASN A 136 12.15 17.44 1.35
CA ASN A 136 10.74 17.45 1.03
C ASN A 136 10.46 16.39 -0.03
N THR A 137 9.55 15.48 0.30
CA THR A 137 9.00 14.50 -0.62
C THR A 137 7.51 14.71 -0.77
N ASP A 138 7.01 14.47 -1.98
CA ASP A 138 5.58 14.51 -2.28
C ASP A 138 5.26 13.45 -3.34
N ILE A 139 3.99 13.11 -3.49
CA ILE A 139 3.53 12.16 -4.50
C ILE A 139 3.27 12.96 -5.78
N LYS A 140 4.15 12.80 -6.79
CA LYS A 140 4.21 13.71 -7.97
C LYS A 140 2.97 13.75 -8.87
N ASN A 141 2.08 12.75 -8.80
CA ASN A 141 0.87 12.71 -9.62
C ASN A 141 -0.39 12.99 -8.81
N TRP A 142 -0.95 14.19 -9.02
CA TRP A 142 -2.27 14.63 -8.53
C TRP A 142 -3.33 14.64 -9.65
N PHE A 143 -3.04 14.09 -10.84
CA PHE A 143 -4.09 13.82 -11.82
C PHE A 143 -4.91 12.60 -11.37
N GLY A 144 -5.99 12.85 -10.63
CA GLY A 144 -6.93 11.83 -10.17
C GLY A 144 -6.32 10.86 -9.17
N CYS A 145 -6.20 11.26 -7.89
CA CYS A 145 -5.44 10.56 -6.84
C CYS A 145 -6.09 9.26 -6.32
N MET A 146 -6.38 8.34 -7.24
CA MET A 146 -6.56 6.91 -7.09
C MET A 146 -5.83 6.37 -8.33
N MET A 147 -4.76 5.57 -8.19
CA MET A 147 -3.65 5.34 -9.16
C MET A 147 -2.50 6.33 -8.87
N GLU A 148 -1.30 5.99 -8.40
CA GLU A 148 -0.50 4.76 -8.53
C GLU A 148 0.05 4.34 -7.16
N MET A 149 -0.83 3.80 -6.32
CA MET A 149 -0.39 2.83 -5.32
C MET A 149 -0.78 1.47 -5.87
N PHE A 150 0.19 0.74 -6.39
CA PHE A 150 -0.06 -0.65 -6.77
C PHE A 150 -0.09 -1.46 -5.48
N ARG A 151 -1.24 -2.06 -5.18
CA ARG A 151 -1.31 -3.12 -4.17
C ARG A 151 -0.73 -4.37 -4.82
N SER A 152 0.54 -4.61 -4.61
CA SER A 152 1.30 -5.65 -5.30
C SER A 152 0.87 -7.04 -4.84
N SER A 153 0.54 -7.20 -3.56
CA SER A 153 0.04 -8.46 -3.01
C SER A 153 -0.80 -8.25 -1.75
N VAL A 154 -1.64 -9.24 -1.48
CA VAL A 154 -2.28 -9.43 -0.19
C VAL A 154 -1.90 -10.80 0.27
N ASP A 155 -1.32 -10.90 1.45
CA ASP A 155 -0.88 -12.16 2.00
C ASP A 155 -2.10 -12.91 2.58
N ILE A 156 -2.85 -13.57 1.70
CA ILE A 156 -3.98 -14.44 2.04
C ILE A 156 -3.92 -15.68 1.18
N ASP A 157 -3.77 -16.83 1.81
CA ASP A 157 -4.03 -18.13 1.20
C ASP A 157 -5.54 -18.43 1.16
N TRP A 158 -6.33 -17.45 0.70
CA TRP A 158 -7.77 -17.59 0.53
C TRP A 158 -8.34 -16.59 -0.49
N PRO A 159 -9.24 -17.01 -1.40
CA PRO A 159 -9.71 -18.38 -1.58
C PRO A 159 -8.61 -19.28 -2.20
N PRO A 160 -8.67 -20.61 -2.02
CA PRO A 160 -7.63 -21.49 -2.53
C PRO A 160 -7.49 -21.33 -4.04
N ALA A 161 -6.23 -21.27 -4.49
CA ALA A 161 -5.92 -21.16 -5.90
C ALA A 161 -6.53 -22.35 -6.65
N ILE A 162 -7.21 -22.05 -7.75
CA ILE A 162 -7.73 -23.11 -8.62
C ILE A 162 -6.58 -23.48 -9.55
N LEU A 163 -6.08 -24.71 -9.45
CA LEU A 163 -5.16 -25.26 -10.45
C LEU A 163 -5.95 -25.39 -11.77
N ASP A 164 -5.42 -24.79 -12.84
CA ASP A 164 -5.95 -24.94 -14.20
C ASP A 164 -5.90 -26.41 -14.67
#